data_AF-I4B3V5-F1
#
_entry.id   AF-I4B3V5-F1
#
_cell.length_a   1.000
_cell.length_b   1.000
_cell.length_c   1.000
_cell.angle_alpha   90.00
_cell.angle_beta   90.00
_cell.angle_gamma   90.00
#
_symmetry.space_group_name_H-M   'P 1'
#
loop_
_entity.id
_entity.type
_entity.pdbx_description
1 polymer ?
#
loop_
_entity_poly.entity_id
_entity_poly.type
_entity_poly.pdbx_seq_one_letter_code
_entity_poly.pdbx_strand_id
1 'polypeptide(L)'
;MKRITLITLSLLFVGSLFADALETARAEIDRQSKLIKKGDVKGLKARLTERQRARVTAAVLKKAKKELASYTLDDLVESVEEGEYQGQKTIKIKMKNGRTLTTLMEVNGQWFADTIWFR
;
A
#
# COMPACT_ATOMS: atom_id res chain seq x y z
N MET A 1 -32.04 -25.21 -41.09
CA MET A 1 -30.77 -24.51 -40.79
C MET A 1 -30.95 -23.70 -39.52
N LYS A 2 -30.36 -24.11 -38.39
CA LYS A 2 -30.50 -23.41 -37.10
C LYS A 2 -29.39 -22.36 -36.99
N ARG A 3 -29.75 -21.08 -36.86
CA ARG A 3 -28.82 -19.98 -36.58
C ARG A 3 -28.60 -19.94 -35.07
N ILE A 4 -27.36 -20.15 -34.64
CA ILE A 4 -26.92 -19.97 -33.25
C ILE A 4 -26.52 -18.51 -33.12
N THR A 5 -27.33 -17.73 -32.41
CA THR A 5 -26.97 -16.36 -32.00
C THR A 5 -26.02 -16.46 -30.82
N LEU A 6 -24.73 -16.19 -31.03
CA LEU A 6 -23.80 -15.96 -29.92
C LEU A 6 -24.19 -14.64 -29.23
N ILE A 7 -24.64 -14.74 -27.99
CA ILE A 7 -24.72 -13.59 -27.08
C ILE A 7 -23.36 -13.48 -26.41
N THR A 8 -22.56 -12.51 -26.83
CA THR A 8 -21.30 -12.18 -26.16
C THR A 8 -21.62 -11.46 -24.86
N LEU A 9 -21.52 -12.19 -23.75
CA LEU A 9 -21.69 -11.68 -22.39
C LEU A 9 -20.41 -10.92 -21.98
N SER A 10 -20.37 -9.61 -22.18
CA SER A 10 -19.33 -8.74 -21.64
C SER A 10 -19.60 -8.47 -20.15
N LEU A 11 -19.27 -9.44 -19.30
CA LEU A 11 -19.49 -9.35 -17.85
C LEU A 11 -18.28 -8.73 -17.14
N LEU A 12 -18.46 -7.52 -16.60
CA LEU A 12 -17.93 -7.00 -15.33
C LEU A 12 -16.58 -7.57 -14.84
N PHE A 13 -15.46 -6.97 -15.24
CA PHE A 13 -14.12 -7.28 -14.69
C PHE A 13 -13.42 -6.07 -14.04
N VAL A 14 -14.18 -5.07 -13.59
CA VAL A 14 -13.61 -3.85 -12.98
C VAL A 14 -13.71 -3.87 -11.45
N GLY A 15 -14.63 -4.64 -10.88
CA GLY A 15 -14.87 -4.67 -9.42
C GLY A 15 -13.83 -5.45 -8.61
N SER A 16 -13.13 -6.42 -9.20
CA SER A 16 -12.16 -7.27 -8.49
C SER A 16 -10.81 -6.60 -8.26
N LEU A 17 -10.36 -5.74 -9.19
CA LEU A 17 -9.03 -5.13 -9.16
C LEU A 17 -8.86 -4.16 -7.96
N PHE A 18 -9.89 -3.37 -7.66
CA PHE A 18 -9.86 -2.43 -6.53
C PHE A 18 -9.89 -3.12 -5.16
N ALA A 19 -10.58 -4.27 -5.05
CA ALA A 19 -10.61 -5.04 -3.80
C ALA A 19 -9.22 -5.60 -3.47
N ASP A 20 -8.52 -6.13 -4.48
CA ASP A 20 -7.15 -6.65 -4.34
C ASP A 20 -6.15 -5.55 -3.97
N ALA A 21 -6.28 -4.35 -4.55
CA ALA A 21 -5.41 -3.21 -4.24
C ALA A 21 -5.59 -2.70 -2.81
N LEU A 22 -6.84 -2.62 -2.33
CA LEU A 22 -7.12 -2.19 -0.95
C LEU A 22 -6.62 -3.23 0.06
N GLU A 23 -6.85 -4.52 -0.19
CA GLU A 23 -6.33 -5.59 0.67
C GLU A 23 -4.80 -5.57 0.71
N THR A 24 -4.15 -5.43 -0.45
CA THR A 24 -2.69 -5.31 -0.56
C THR A 24 -2.17 -4.13 0.25
N ALA A 25 -2.80 -2.96 0.12
CA ALA A 25 -2.44 -1.77 0.88
C ALA A 25 -2.58 -1.98 2.38
N ARG A 26 -3.71 -2.53 2.83
CA ARG A 26 -3.96 -2.80 4.25
C ARG A 26 -2.95 -3.79 4.83
N ALA A 27 -2.66 -4.88 4.11
CA ALA A 27 -1.69 -5.88 4.52
C ALA A 27 -0.27 -5.29 4.66
N GLU A 28 0.15 -4.45 3.72
CA GLU A 28 1.47 -3.84 3.75
C GLU A 28 1.61 -2.78 4.84
N ILE A 29 0.59 -1.92 5.04
CA ILE A 29 0.60 -0.91 6.11
C ILE A 29 0.50 -1.55 7.49
N ASP A 30 -0.29 -2.60 7.65
CA ASP A 30 -0.34 -3.37 8.91
C ASP A 30 1.02 -4.01 9.22
N ARG A 31 1.67 -4.62 8.22
CA ARG A 31 3.02 -5.18 8.36
C ARG A 31 4.02 -4.11 8.80
N GLN A 32 4.05 -2.96 8.15
CA GLN A 32 4.95 -1.86 8.52
C GLN A 32 4.64 -1.33 9.92
N SER A 33 3.37 -1.19 10.28
CA SER A 33 2.91 -0.78 11.61
C SER A 33 3.40 -1.74 12.70
N LYS A 34 3.34 -3.05 12.46
CA LYS A 34 3.87 -4.08 13.37
C LYS A 34 5.39 -3.97 13.53
N LEU A 35 6.12 -3.72 12.45
CA LEU A 35 7.58 -3.52 12.49
C LEU A 35 7.97 -2.26 13.27
N ILE A 36 7.23 -1.15 13.07
CA ILE A 36 7.41 0.09 13.84
C ILE A 36 7.15 -0.14 15.34
N LYS A 37 6.06 -0.83 15.69
CA LYS A 37 5.72 -1.16 17.10
C LYS A 37 6.81 -1.98 17.78
N LYS A 38 7.43 -2.92 17.04
CA LYS A 38 8.57 -3.74 17.50
C LYS A 38 9.90 -2.98 17.54
N GLY A 39 10.03 -1.85 16.86
CA GLY A 39 11.31 -1.14 16.70
C GLY A 39 12.25 -1.81 15.70
N ASP A 40 11.74 -2.65 14.79
CA ASP A 40 12.55 -3.40 13.84
C ASP A 40 12.97 -2.55 12.64
N VAL A 41 14.10 -1.87 12.77
CA VAL A 41 14.68 -1.02 11.72
C VAL A 41 15.00 -1.83 10.46
N LYS A 42 15.59 -3.03 10.60
CA LYS A 42 16.03 -3.84 9.45
C LYS A 42 14.84 -4.37 8.68
N GLY A 43 13.85 -4.91 9.38
CA GLY A 43 12.60 -5.38 8.80
C GLY A 43 11.86 -4.24 8.10
N LEU A 44 11.76 -3.06 8.71
CA LEU A 44 11.09 -1.92 8.09
C LEU A 44 11.81 -1.44 6.83
N LYS A 45 13.15 -1.37 6.83
CA LYS A 45 13.93 -1.05 5.62
C LYS A 45 13.64 -2.00 4.46
N ALA A 46 13.44 -3.29 4.75
CA ALA A 46 13.13 -4.28 3.72
C ALA A 46 11.73 -4.11 3.08
N ARG A 47 10.87 -3.26 3.65
CA ARG A 47 9.53 -2.95 3.15
C ARG A 47 9.44 -1.61 2.39
N LEU A 48 10.58 -1.00 2.12
CA LEU A 48 10.69 0.27 1.42
C LEU A 48 11.51 0.13 0.15
N THR A 49 11.19 0.98 -0.83
CA THR A 49 12.01 1.12 -2.04
C THR A 49 13.43 1.54 -1.65
N GLU A 50 14.41 1.14 -2.45
CA GLU A 50 15.82 1.33 -2.15
C GLU A 50 16.16 2.79 -1.77
N ARG A 51 15.60 3.73 -2.53
CA ARG A 51 15.77 5.18 -2.30
C ARG A 51 15.24 5.68 -0.94
N GLN A 52 14.31 4.97 -0.31
CA GLN A 52 13.73 5.35 0.98
C GLN A 52 14.40 4.68 2.17
N ARG A 53 15.14 3.56 1.99
CA ARG A 53 15.71 2.77 3.09
C ARG A 53 16.65 3.57 3.99
N ALA A 54 17.41 4.50 3.42
CA ALA A 54 18.36 5.34 4.17
C ALA A 54 17.66 6.28 5.17
N ARG A 55 16.38 6.60 4.96
CA ARG A 55 15.61 7.50 5.83
C ARG A 55 15.11 6.82 7.11
N VAL A 56 15.20 5.49 7.17
CA VAL A 56 14.75 4.72 8.34
C VAL A 56 15.89 4.54 9.33
N THR A 57 15.75 5.16 10.48
CA THR A 57 16.70 5.07 11.60
C THR A 57 15.97 4.70 12.89
N ALA A 58 16.71 4.23 13.91
CA ALA A 58 16.13 3.95 15.22
C ALA A 58 15.44 5.17 15.84
N ALA A 59 15.99 6.38 15.62
CA ALA A 59 15.40 7.62 16.08
C ALA A 59 14.06 7.91 15.41
N VAL A 60 13.96 7.69 14.10
CA VAL A 60 12.69 7.81 13.34
C VAL A 60 11.68 6.78 13.82
N LEU A 61 12.06 5.51 14.01
CA LEU A 61 11.13 4.50 14.52
C LEU A 61 10.59 4.82 15.91
N LYS A 62 11.43 5.39 16.79
CA LYS A 62 11.00 5.77 18.14
C LYS A 62 9.91 6.85 18.13
N LYS A 63 10.01 7.83 17.22
CA LYS A 63 9.00 8.87 17.03
C LYS A 63 7.75 8.32 16.33
N ALA A 64 7.95 7.53 15.27
CA ALA A 64 6.89 6.85 14.54
C ALA A 64 6.03 5.98 15.46
N LYS A 65 6.64 5.28 16.43
CA LYS A 65 5.91 4.46 17.41
C LYS A 65 4.96 5.30 18.28
N LYS A 66 5.32 6.54 18.61
CA LYS A 66 4.44 7.45 19.36
C LYS A 66 3.32 7.98 18.48
N GLU A 67 3.64 8.40 17.26
CA GLU A 67 2.64 8.87 16.30
C GLU A 67 1.60 7.78 15.98
N LEU A 68 2.07 6.56 15.69
CA LEU A 68 1.24 5.41 15.35
C LEU A 68 0.28 5.00 16.47
N ALA A 69 0.53 5.38 17.72
CA ALA A 69 -0.40 5.14 18.83
C ALA A 69 -1.72 5.93 18.68
N SER A 70 -1.74 6.96 17.83
CA SER A 70 -2.92 7.81 17.58
C SER A 70 -3.76 7.34 16.40
N TYR A 71 -3.38 6.25 15.74
CA TYR A 71 -4.05 5.77 14.53
C TYR A 71 -4.40 4.28 14.62
N THR A 72 -5.59 3.94 14.15
CA THR A 72 -5.96 2.57 13.79
C THR A 72 -5.58 2.28 12.33
N LEU A 73 -5.64 1.01 11.90
CA LEU A 73 -5.39 0.68 10.49
C LEU A 73 -6.43 1.35 9.56
N ASP A 74 -7.68 1.47 10.01
CA ASP A 74 -8.74 2.12 9.24
C ASP A 74 -8.49 3.62 9.08
N ASP A 75 -7.91 4.28 10.09
CA ASP A 75 -7.52 5.69 9.97
C ASP A 75 -6.41 5.88 8.91
N LEU A 76 -5.50 4.92 8.81
CA LEU A 76 -4.36 4.95 7.89
C LEU A 76 -4.75 4.58 6.46
N VAL A 77 -5.69 3.64 6.27
CA VAL A 77 -6.03 3.05 4.98
C VAL A 77 -7.55 3.05 4.78
N GLU A 78 -8.06 4.19 4.27
CA GLU A 78 -9.47 4.38 3.94
C GLU A 78 -9.77 3.94 2.51
N SER A 79 -8.95 4.40 1.56
CA SER A 79 -9.13 4.10 0.14
C SER A 79 -7.80 4.06 -0.61
N VAL A 80 -7.85 3.54 -1.84
CA VAL A 80 -6.67 3.43 -2.70
C VAL A 80 -6.98 3.93 -4.12
N GLU A 81 -5.94 4.44 -4.76
CA GLU A 81 -5.93 4.76 -6.19
C GLU A 81 -4.80 3.95 -6.84
N GLU A 82 -5.15 3.06 -7.76
CA GLU A 82 -4.17 2.37 -8.59
C GLU A 82 -3.64 3.31 -9.69
N GLY A 83 -2.40 3.10 -10.10
CA GLY A 83 -1.79 3.86 -11.18
C GLY A 83 -0.48 3.25 -11.65
N GLU A 84 0.28 4.01 -12.42
CA GLU A 84 1.56 3.57 -12.98
C GLU A 84 2.61 4.68 -12.86
N TYR A 85 3.84 4.30 -12.53
CA TYR A 85 4.99 5.19 -12.50
C TYR A 85 6.21 4.47 -13.07
N GLN A 86 6.81 5.02 -14.13
CA GLN A 86 7.99 4.44 -14.80
C GLN A 86 7.80 2.97 -15.20
N GLY A 87 6.62 2.59 -15.70
CA GLY A 87 6.33 1.21 -16.11
C GLY A 87 6.02 0.26 -14.96
N GLN A 88 5.97 0.75 -13.70
CA GLN A 88 5.66 -0.05 -12.52
C GLN A 88 4.28 0.30 -11.99
N LYS A 89 3.52 -0.71 -11.57
CA LYS A 89 2.23 -0.50 -10.91
C LYS A 89 2.43 0.21 -9.57
N THR A 90 1.49 1.08 -9.24
CA THR A 90 1.47 1.84 -7.99
C THR A 90 0.12 1.77 -7.32
N ILE A 91 0.11 1.82 -6.00
CA ILE A 91 -1.09 1.95 -5.18
C ILE A 91 -0.89 3.18 -4.28
N LYS A 92 -1.58 4.28 -4.58
CA LYS A 92 -1.60 5.46 -3.71
C LYS A 92 -2.63 5.24 -2.61
N ILE A 93 -2.20 5.33 -1.36
CA ILE A 93 -3.04 5.06 -0.18
C ILE A 93 -3.56 6.38 0.38
N LYS A 94 -4.87 6.47 0.59
CA LYS A 94 -5.55 7.60 1.22
C LYS A 94 -5.94 7.25 2.65
N MET A 95 -5.60 8.16 3.56
CA MET A 95 -6.06 8.13 4.95
C MET A 95 -7.51 8.60 5.04
N LYS A 96 -8.17 8.25 6.15
CA LYS A 96 -9.54 8.68 6.45
C LYS A 96 -9.72 10.20 6.52
N ASN A 97 -8.67 10.92 6.90
CA ASN A 97 -8.65 12.39 6.92
C ASN A 97 -8.41 13.04 5.54
N GLY A 98 -8.42 12.25 4.45
CA GLY A 98 -8.22 12.73 3.08
C GLY A 98 -6.76 12.93 2.66
N ARG A 99 -5.80 12.83 3.58
CA ARG A 99 -4.37 12.92 3.24
C ARG A 99 -3.91 11.66 2.52
N THR A 100 -2.87 11.79 1.71
CA THR A 100 -2.17 10.63 1.17
C THR A 100 -1.21 10.11 2.23
N LEU A 101 -1.31 8.83 2.57
CA LEU A 101 -0.41 8.17 3.51
C LEU A 101 0.94 7.93 2.84
N THR A 102 0.94 7.06 1.82
CA THR A 102 2.10 6.69 1.02
C THR A 102 1.65 6.19 -0.35
N THR A 103 2.59 6.08 -1.27
CA THR A 103 2.43 5.26 -2.49
C THR A 103 3.20 3.96 -2.31
N LEU A 104 2.56 2.83 -2.64
CA LEU A 104 3.25 1.56 -2.84
C LEU A 104 3.65 1.42 -4.30
N MET A 105 4.79 0.80 -4.55
CA MET A 105 5.31 0.52 -5.89
C MET A 105 5.61 -0.96 -6.00
N GLU A 106 5.16 -1.58 -7.09
CA GLU A 106 5.41 -2.99 -7.39
C GLU A 106 6.81 -3.15 -8.00
N VAL A 107 7.67 -3.90 -7.31
CA VAL A 107 9.01 -4.26 -7.79
C VAL A 107 9.15 -5.77 -7.69
N ASN A 108 9.35 -6.45 -8.82
CA ASN A 108 9.53 -7.90 -8.91
C ASN A 108 8.41 -8.69 -8.20
N GLY A 109 7.15 -8.29 -8.39
CA GLY A 109 5.97 -8.95 -7.79
C GLY A 109 5.80 -8.69 -6.29
N GLN A 110 6.53 -7.73 -5.72
CA GLN A 110 6.38 -7.33 -4.32
C GLN A 110 6.09 -5.83 -4.22
N TRP A 111 5.24 -5.47 -3.26
CA TRP A 111 4.88 -4.08 -2.99
C TRP A 111 5.80 -3.45 -1.96
N PHE A 112 6.30 -2.25 -2.23
CA PHE A 112 7.17 -1.49 -1.32
C PHE A 112 6.63 -0.09 -1.13
N ALA A 113 6.69 0.45 0.08
CA ALA A 113 6.38 1.86 0.28
C ALA A 113 7.50 2.73 -0.30
N ASP A 114 7.10 3.66 -1.16
CA ASP A 114 7.99 4.53 -1.92
C ASP A 114 8.04 5.96 -1.35
N THR A 115 7.32 6.19 -0.26
CA THR A 115 7.40 7.39 0.57
C THR A 115 7.38 7.01 2.05
N ILE A 116 8.16 7.72 2.87
CA ILE A 116 8.11 7.57 4.33
C ILE A 116 6.89 8.31 4.87
N TRP A 117 5.96 7.57 5.46
CA TRP A 117 4.68 8.10 5.97
C TRP A 117 4.64 8.29 7.49
N PHE A 118 5.71 7.88 8.19
CA PHE A 118 5.85 7.94 9.64
C PHE A 118 7.07 8.78 10.03
N ARG A 119 7.04 9.51 11.15
CA ARG A 119 8.18 10.39 11.53
C ARG A 119 8.49 10.43 13.02
#